data_AF-A0A7C7BSZ4-F1
#
_entry.id   AF-A0A7C7BSZ4-F1
#
_cell.length_a   1.000
_cell.length_b   1.000
_cell.length_c   1.000
_cell.angle_alpha   90.00
_cell.angle_beta   90.00
_cell.angle_gamma   90.00
#
_symmetry.space_group_name_H-M   'P 1'
#
loop_
_entity.id
_entity.type
_entity.pdbx_description
1 polymer ?
#
loop_
_entity_poly.entity_id
_entity_poly.type
_entity_poly.pdbx_seq_one_letter_code
_entity_poly.pdbx_strand_id
1 'polypeptide(L)'
;MEPLVSPHGRSTLSPLIAPKQKLAAVERHARKLFQIPMNSREKSDLLLMAMGAYTPIKGFVGEADWTNICANMRLDDGLFWPIPITLSVAKSL
;
A
#
# COMPACT_ATOMS: atom_id res chain seq x y z
N MET A 1 24.93 -21.10 -3.33
CA MET A 1 23.84 -20.28 -2.75
C MET A 1 22.77 -20.16 -3.81
N GLU A 2 21.54 -20.54 -3.50
CA GLU A 2 20.41 -20.31 -4.42
C GLU A 2 20.08 -18.81 -4.48
N PRO A 3 19.60 -18.30 -5.64
CA PRO A 3 19.23 -16.90 -5.77
C PRO A 3 18.02 -16.57 -4.89
N LEU A 4 17.96 -15.32 -4.43
CA LEU A 4 16.79 -14.81 -3.72
C LEU A 4 15.56 -14.85 -4.64
N VAL A 5 14.41 -15.22 -4.07
CA VAL A 5 13.12 -15.17 -4.77
C VAL A 5 12.80 -13.72 -5.14
N SER A 6 12.37 -13.50 -6.38
CA SER A 6 11.97 -12.18 -6.84
C SER A 6 10.70 -11.71 -6.10
N PRO A 7 10.55 -10.41 -5.84
CA PRO A 7 9.32 -9.86 -5.28
C PRO A 7 8.09 -10.20 -6.12
N HIS A 8 6.94 -10.33 -5.47
CA HIS A 8 5.69 -10.67 -6.16
C HIS A 8 5.33 -9.61 -7.22
N GLY A 9 5.10 -10.04 -8.46
CA GLY A 9 4.75 -9.18 -9.59
C GLY A 9 5.82 -8.18 -10.07
N ARG A 10 7.07 -8.25 -9.56
CA ARG A 10 8.16 -7.31 -9.90
C ARG A 10 9.54 -8.00 -9.87
N SER A 11 10.52 -7.39 -10.54
CA SER A 11 11.93 -7.79 -10.41
C SER A 11 12.61 -7.20 -9.17
N THR A 12 12.06 -6.13 -8.59
CA THR A 12 12.62 -5.41 -7.44
C THR A 12 11.53 -5.02 -6.43
N LEU A 13 11.91 -4.85 -5.17
CA LEU A 13 11.00 -4.35 -4.14
C LEU A 13 10.55 -2.93 -4.49
N SER A 14 9.34 -2.58 -4.08
CA SER A 14 8.78 -1.23 -4.25
C SER A 14 8.30 -0.64 -2.91
N PRO A 15 9.21 -0.34 -1.96
CA PRO A 15 8.84 0.33 -0.72
C PRO A 15 8.24 1.72 -0.99
N LEU A 16 7.15 2.07 -0.32
CA LEU A 16 6.50 3.38 -0.47
C LEU A 16 7.02 4.44 0.51
N ILE A 17 8.06 4.12 1.30
CA ILE A 17 8.70 5.08 2.19
C ILE A 17 9.37 6.21 1.40
N ALA A 18 9.20 7.44 1.85
CA ALA A 18 9.87 8.59 1.24
C ALA A 18 11.41 8.45 1.36
N PRO A 19 12.17 8.81 0.31
CA PRO A 19 13.62 8.88 0.41
C PRO A 19 14.07 9.82 1.52
N LYS A 20 15.15 9.48 2.23
CA LYS A 20 15.65 10.23 3.38
C LYS A 20 15.85 11.73 3.08
N GLN A 21 16.28 12.07 1.87
CA GLN A 21 16.51 13.44 1.41
C GLN A 21 15.21 14.25 1.28
N LYS A 22 14.08 13.57 1.04
CA LYS A 22 12.76 14.20 0.86
C LYS A 22 11.89 14.14 2.12
N LEU A 23 12.29 13.37 3.13
CA LEU A 23 11.46 13.07 4.31
C LEU A 23 10.96 14.35 5.00
N ALA A 24 11.83 15.30 5.32
CA ALA A 24 11.45 16.55 5.98
C ALA A 24 10.45 17.39 5.15
N ALA A 25 10.59 17.38 3.82
CA ALA A 25 9.67 18.10 2.94
C ALA A 25 8.30 17.41 2.87
N VAL A 26 8.29 16.08 2.78
CA VAL A 26 7.06 15.26 2.79
C VAL A 26 6.33 15.43 4.13
N GLU A 27 7.03 15.36 5.26
CA GLU A 27 6.44 15.57 6.58
C GLU A 27 5.81 16.96 6.73
N ARG A 28 6.53 18.01 6.30
CA ARG A 28 6.01 19.39 6.34
C ARG A 28 4.78 19.57 5.46
N HIS A 29 4.74 18.92 4.30
CA HIS A 29 3.57 18.94 3.43
C HIS A 29 2.40 18.16 4.04
N ALA A 30 2.66 16.96 4.56
CA ALA A 30 1.66 16.09 5.16
C ALA A 30 0.92 16.77 6.33
N ARG A 31 1.62 17.58 7.16
CA ARG A 31 0.99 18.35 8.24
C ARG A 31 -0.05 19.38 7.79
N LYS A 32 -0.05 19.75 6.50
CA LYS A 32 -1.03 20.69 5.91
C LYS A 32 -2.21 19.99 5.24
N LEU A 33 -2.15 18.67 5.10
CA LEU A 33 -3.21 17.87 4.49
C LEU A 33 -4.28 17.54 5.52
N PHE A 34 -5.46 17.20 5.03
CA PHE A 34 -6.50 16.60 5.85
C PHE A 34 -5.99 15.30 6.49
N GLN A 35 -6.16 15.15 7.80
CA GLN A 35 -5.65 14.01 8.55
C GLN A 35 -6.76 12.96 8.69
N ILE A 36 -6.51 11.77 8.17
CA ILE A 36 -7.42 10.64 8.32
C ILE A 36 -6.97 9.82 9.55
N PRO A 37 -7.82 9.68 10.60
CA PRO A 37 -7.49 8.82 11.73
C PRO A 37 -7.45 7.36 11.30
N MET A 38 -6.44 6.62 11.79
CA MET A 38 -6.24 5.21 11.48
C MET A 38 -6.30 4.36 12.74
N ASN A 39 -6.93 3.19 12.64
CA ASN A 39 -6.88 2.15 13.66
C ASN A 39 -5.55 1.37 13.61
N SER A 40 -5.37 0.40 14.50
CA SER A 40 -4.13 -0.38 14.60
C SER A 40 -3.85 -1.27 13.37
N ARG A 41 -4.91 -1.78 12.72
CA ARG A 41 -4.79 -2.60 11.51
C ARG A 41 -4.32 -1.75 10.34
N GLU A 42 -4.97 -0.62 10.10
CA GLU A 42 -4.63 0.31 9.01
C GLU A 42 -3.21 0.87 9.14
N LYS A 43 -2.76 1.13 10.37
CA LYS A 43 -1.36 1.51 10.65
C LYS A 43 -0.38 0.39 10.30
N SER A 44 -0.74 -0.86 10.58
CA SER A 44 0.07 -2.03 10.21
C SER A 44 0.17 -2.15 8.68
N ASP A 45 -0.95 -2.03 7.97
CA ASP A 45 -0.97 -2.06 6.50
C ASP A 45 -0.13 -0.93 5.89
N LEU A 46 -0.23 0.28 6.44
CA LEU A 46 0.59 1.43 6.04
C LEU A 46 2.09 1.13 6.21
N LEU A 47 2.48 0.52 7.34
CA LEU A 47 3.87 0.15 7.60
C LEU A 47 4.36 -0.93 6.63
N LEU A 48 3.55 -1.95 6.34
CA LEU A 48 3.86 -3.01 5.39
C LEU A 48 4.03 -2.48 3.96
N MET A 49 3.18 -1.53 3.54
CA MET A 49 3.37 -0.81 2.28
C MET A 49 4.65 0.04 2.28
N ALA A 50 4.93 0.75 3.38
CA ALA A 50 6.11 1.62 3.49
C ALA A 50 7.43 0.84 3.33
N MET A 51 7.53 -0.36 3.92
CA MET A 51 8.71 -1.22 3.79
C MET A 51 8.73 -2.09 2.52
N GLY A 52 7.65 -2.12 1.75
CA GLY A 52 7.54 -2.88 0.50
C GLY A 52 7.10 -4.34 0.67
N ALA A 53 6.60 -4.74 1.85
CA ALA A 53 6.06 -6.07 2.09
C ALA A 53 4.81 -6.36 1.22
N TYR A 54 4.11 -5.31 0.79
CA TYR A 54 3.00 -5.40 -0.17
C TYR A 54 3.38 -5.05 -1.61
N THR A 55 4.66 -5.19 -2.00
CA THR A 55 5.03 -5.09 -3.42
C THR A 55 4.12 -6.03 -4.24
N PRO A 56 3.40 -5.55 -5.28
CA PRO A 56 3.61 -4.28 -6.01
C PRO A 56 2.60 -3.15 -5.73
N ILE A 57 1.79 -3.26 -4.69
CA ILE A 57 0.77 -2.28 -4.33
C ILE A 57 1.37 -0.88 -4.16
N LYS A 58 0.67 0.14 -4.67
CA LYS A 58 1.10 1.55 -4.70
C LYS A 58 0.43 2.44 -3.64
N GLY A 59 -0.45 1.86 -2.83
CA GLY A 59 -1.25 2.53 -1.80
C GLY A 59 -2.44 1.66 -1.43
N PHE A 60 -3.35 2.16 -0.59
CA PHE A 60 -4.63 1.48 -0.39
C PHE A 60 -5.36 1.30 -1.73
N VAL A 61 -5.94 0.13 -1.95
CA VAL A 61 -6.52 -0.24 -3.25
C VAL A 61 -7.77 0.58 -3.56
N GLY A 62 -7.96 0.92 -4.83
CA GLY A 62 -9.17 1.57 -5.33
C GLY A 62 -10.30 0.57 -5.59
N GLU A 63 -11.45 1.07 -6.03
CA GLU A 63 -12.67 0.26 -6.25
C GLU A 63 -12.48 -0.87 -7.26
N ALA A 64 -11.79 -0.63 -8.37
CA ALA A 64 -11.55 -1.65 -9.41
C ALA A 64 -10.74 -2.83 -8.86
N ASP A 65 -9.59 -2.54 -8.24
CA ASP A 65 -8.76 -3.54 -7.56
C ASP A 65 -9.55 -4.25 -6.45
N TRP A 66 -10.24 -3.50 -5.58
CA TRP A 66 -11.04 -4.09 -4.50
C TRP A 66 -12.09 -5.07 -5.02
N THR A 67 -12.84 -4.66 -6.04
CA THR A 67 -13.89 -5.48 -6.65
C THR A 67 -13.31 -6.76 -7.24
N ASN A 68 -12.19 -6.64 -7.98
CA ASN A 68 -11.57 -7.78 -8.62
C ASN A 68 -10.86 -8.71 -7.63
N ILE A 69 -10.28 -8.18 -6.54
CA ILE A 69 -9.70 -8.99 -5.47
C ILE A 69 -10.80 -9.82 -4.80
N CYS A 70 -11.92 -9.18 -4.45
CA CYS A 70 -13.04 -9.85 -3.80
C CYS A 70 -13.67 -10.93 -4.69
N ALA A 71 -13.79 -10.68 -6.00
CA ALA A 71 -14.41 -11.62 -6.93
C ALA A 71 -13.45 -12.72 -7.42
N ASN A 72 -12.20 -12.37 -7.71
CA ASN A 72 -11.28 -13.18 -8.50
C ASN A 72 -9.90 -13.38 -7.85
N MET A 73 -9.67 -12.84 -6.64
CA MET A 73 -8.37 -12.85 -5.96
C MET A 73 -7.24 -12.27 -6.82
N ARG A 74 -7.54 -11.22 -7.58
CA ARG A 74 -6.59 -10.56 -8.48
C ARG A 74 -6.73 -9.05 -8.39
N LEU A 75 -5.62 -8.34 -8.55
CA LEU A 75 -5.64 -6.92 -8.91
C LEU A 75 -6.32 -6.74 -10.28
N ASP A 76 -6.70 -5.52 -10.61
CA ASP A 76 -7.35 -5.19 -11.89
C ASP A 76 -6.46 -5.55 -13.10
N ASP A 77 -5.13 -5.51 -12.93
CA ASP A 77 -4.15 -5.92 -13.94
C ASP A 77 -3.99 -7.46 -14.08
N GLY A 78 -4.75 -8.23 -13.31
CA GLY A 78 -4.76 -9.69 -13.33
C GLY A 78 -3.72 -10.35 -12.43
N LEU A 79 -2.85 -9.61 -11.74
CA LEU A 79 -1.90 -10.19 -10.80
C LEU A 79 -2.64 -10.82 -9.61
N PHE A 80 -2.27 -12.04 -9.23
CA PHE A 80 -2.87 -12.71 -8.06
C PHE A 80 -2.64 -11.89 -6.79
N TRP A 81 -3.72 -11.58 -6.07
CA TRP A 81 -3.70 -10.86 -4.81
C TRP A 81 -4.99 -11.17 -4.02
N PRO A 82 -4.93 -11.94 -2.93
CA PRO A 82 -6.15 -12.49 -2.32
C PRO A 82 -6.79 -11.61 -1.22
N ILE A 83 -6.11 -10.56 -0.75
CA ILE A 83 -6.57 -9.77 0.40
C ILE A 83 -6.60 -8.27 0.04
N PRO A 84 -7.77 -7.62 0.03
CA PRO A 84 -7.84 -6.20 -0.27
C PRO A 84 -7.26 -5.38 0.89
N ILE A 85 -6.36 -4.44 0.57
CA ILE A 85 -5.73 -3.55 1.55
C ILE A 85 -6.38 -2.17 1.44
N THR A 86 -7.30 -1.86 2.35
CA THR A 86 -8.17 -0.67 2.29
C THR A 86 -8.03 0.22 3.53
N LEU A 87 -8.29 1.51 3.38
CA LEU A 87 -8.41 2.46 4.49
C LEU A 87 -9.88 2.84 4.68
N SER A 88 -10.46 2.49 5.82
CA SER A 88 -11.87 2.79 6.10
C SER A 88 -11.99 4.18 6.71
N VAL A 89 -13.02 4.95 6.31
CA VAL A 89 -13.28 6.29 6.83
C VAL A 89 -14.74 6.43 7.26
N ALA A 90 -14.97 7.18 8.34
CA ALA A 90 -16.32 7.54 8.75
C ALA A 90 -16.95 8.51 7.73
N LYS A 91 -18.26 8.37 7.47
CA LYS A 91 -19.00 9.26 6.56
C LYS A 91 -18.98 10.74 6.97
N SER A 92 -18.69 11.02 8.24
CA SER A 92 -18.63 12.36 8.81
C SER A 92 -17.30 13.08 8.61
N LEU A 93 -16.28 12.39 8.07
CA LEU A 93 -15.00 13.00 7.72
C LEU A 93 -15.12 13.86 6.45
#